data_AF-K6D8P9-F1
#
_entry.id   AF-K6D8P9-F1
#
_cell.length_a   1.000
_cell.length_b   1.000
_cell.length_c   1.000
_cell.angle_alpha   90.00
_cell.angle_beta   90.00
_cell.angle_gamma   90.00
#
_symmetry.space_group_name_H-M   'P 1'
#
loop_
_entity.id
_entity.type
_entity.pdbx_description
1 polymer ?
#
loop_
_entity_poly.entity_id
_entity_poly.type
_entity_poly.pdbx_seq_one_letter_code
_entity_poly.pdbx_strand_id
1 'polypeptide(L)'
;MKDFHEDYNVFEIALEIPEPWYVFHHELTKDEKTLHIYIEYRKGAEFSCPNCGTSGCKVHDIQDQDRTWRHLDFWQYQTILHARMPRVKCESCGKIRTVIIDWARPGAGFSMLFEHHLLSLMGEMPVAAVARKIGEHDTRLWRVFK
;
A
#
# COMPACT_ATOMS: atom_id res chain seq x y z
N MET A 1 -14.11 33.88 -12.53
CA MET A 1 -14.11 32.71 -11.62
C MET A 1 -12.99 31.82 -12.09
N LYS A 2 -11.91 31.69 -11.31
CA LYS A 2 -10.83 30.75 -11.64
C LYS A 2 -11.38 29.34 -11.37
N ASP A 3 -11.18 28.43 -12.32
CA ASP A 3 -11.45 27.01 -12.15
C ASP A 3 -10.72 26.50 -10.89
N PHE A 4 -11.48 25.97 -9.95
CA PHE A 4 -11.00 25.38 -8.68
C PHE A 4 -10.69 23.87 -8.83
N HIS A 5 -10.39 23.40 -10.03
CA HIS A 5 -9.96 22.02 -10.28
C HIS A 5 -8.42 21.89 -10.21
N GLU A 6 -7.83 22.43 -9.16
CA GLU A 6 -6.63 21.79 -8.61
C GLU A 6 -7.16 20.71 -7.66
N ASP A 7 -7.28 19.49 -8.16
CA ASP A 7 -7.64 18.33 -7.35
C ASP A 7 -6.51 18.09 -6.33
N TYR A 8 -6.58 18.78 -5.19
CA TYR A 8 -5.72 18.48 -4.05
C TYR A 8 -6.01 17.06 -3.60
N ASN A 9 -5.16 16.11 -4.01
CA ASN A 9 -5.27 14.74 -3.59
C ASN A 9 -4.75 14.61 -2.15
N VAL A 10 -5.61 14.94 -1.19
CA VAL A 10 -5.30 14.89 0.24
C VAL A 10 -4.80 13.51 0.66
N PHE A 11 -5.25 12.43 0.02
CA PHE A 11 -4.82 11.08 0.34
C PHE A 11 -3.40 10.79 -0.14
N GLU A 12 -3.02 11.28 -1.32
CA GLU A 12 -1.65 11.15 -1.82
C GLU A 12 -0.65 11.81 -0.86
N ILE A 13 -0.96 13.03 -0.42
CA ILE A 13 -0.13 13.79 0.52
C ILE A 13 -0.13 13.12 1.90
N ALA A 14 -1.30 12.76 2.43
CA ALA A 14 -1.41 12.22 3.79
C ALA A 14 -0.83 10.81 3.94
N LEU A 15 -0.86 10.00 2.87
CA LEU A 15 -0.22 8.69 2.83
C LEU A 15 1.27 8.75 2.45
N GLU A 16 1.78 9.95 2.16
CA GLU A 16 3.15 10.18 1.70
C GLU A 16 3.53 9.30 0.50
N ILE A 17 2.62 9.18 -0.48
CA ILE A 17 2.85 8.36 -1.68
C ILE A 17 3.95 9.02 -2.53
N PRO A 18 5.10 8.36 -2.75
CA PRO A 18 6.21 8.95 -3.48
C PRO A 18 6.05 8.77 -4.99
N GLU A 19 6.52 9.75 -5.76
CA GLU A 19 6.72 9.55 -7.22
C GLU A 19 7.63 8.31 -7.46
N PRO A 20 7.36 7.49 -8.49
CA PRO A 20 6.40 7.72 -9.58
C PRO A 20 4.97 7.26 -9.26
N TRP A 21 4.65 6.94 -8.01
CA TRP A 21 3.31 6.54 -7.60
C TRP A 21 2.42 7.76 -7.35
N TYR A 22 1.12 7.59 -7.54
CA TYR A 22 0.12 8.61 -7.29
C TYR A 22 -1.23 7.95 -7.00
N VAL A 23 -2.10 8.66 -6.28
CA VAL A 23 -3.47 8.20 -6.04
C VAL A 23 -4.33 8.63 -7.21
N PHE A 24 -4.88 7.69 -7.97
CA PHE A 24 -5.69 8.01 -9.16
C PHE A 24 -7.20 7.97 -8.88
N HIS A 25 -7.62 7.25 -7.83
CA HIS A 25 -9.02 7.13 -7.47
C HIS A 25 -9.18 6.81 -5.98
N HIS A 26 -10.30 7.25 -5.40
CA HIS A 26 -10.73 6.85 -4.07
C HIS A 26 -12.25 6.75 -4.03
N GLU A 27 -12.75 5.81 -3.22
CA GLU A 27 -14.18 5.52 -3.09
C GLU A 27 -14.53 5.24 -1.63
N LEU A 28 -15.57 5.90 -1.13
CA LEU A 28 -16.07 5.68 0.23
C LEU A 28 -17.39 4.89 0.18
N THR A 29 -17.31 3.60 0.50
CA THR A 29 -18.47 2.70 0.58
C THR A 29 -19.07 2.78 1.98
N LYS A 30 -20.12 3.61 2.13
CA LYS A 30 -20.72 3.88 3.45
C LYS A 30 -21.36 2.66 4.10
N ASP A 31 -22.00 1.80 3.30
CA ASP A 31 -22.70 0.60 3.80
C ASP A 31 -21.71 -0.44 4.35
N GLU A 32 -20.57 -0.59 3.67
CA GLU A 32 -19.47 -1.46 4.11
C GLU A 32 -18.57 -0.81 5.16
N LYS A 33 -18.71 0.50 5.37
CA LYS A 33 -17.82 1.33 6.18
C LYS A 33 -16.35 1.21 5.75
N THR A 34 -16.11 1.29 4.45
CA THR A 34 -14.77 1.11 3.86
C THR A 34 -14.41 2.28 2.96
N LEU A 35 -13.19 2.79 3.11
CA LEU A 35 -12.55 3.73 2.19
C LEU A 35 -11.55 2.95 1.33
N HIS A 36 -11.79 2.89 0.03
CA HIS A 36 -10.89 2.32 -0.96
C HIS A 36 -10.02 3.44 -1.54
N ILE A 37 -8.71 3.26 -1.56
CA ILE A 37 -7.76 4.19 -2.18
C ILE A 37 -6.96 3.41 -3.21
N TYR A 38 -6.99 3.86 -4.46
CA TYR A 38 -6.34 3.20 -5.58
C TYR A 38 -5.12 3.99 -6.02
N ILE A 39 -3.98 3.30 -6.00
CA ILE A 39 -2.65 3.84 -6.27
C ILE A 39 -2.13 3.21 -7.56
N GLU A 40 -1.59 4.04 -8.45
CA GLU A 40 -0.96 3.63 -9.69
C GLU A 40 0.39 4.34 -9.85
N TYR A 41 1.19 3.91 -10.82
CA TYR A 41 2.46 4.56 -11.15
C TYR A 41 2.39 5.24 -12.52
N ARG A 42 3.16 6.31 -12.70
CA ARG A 42 3.22 7.07 -13.96
C ARG A 42 3.65 6.16 -15.12
N LYS A 43 3.04 6.35 -16.30
CA LYS A 43 3.47 5.67 -17.52
C LYS A 43 4.94 5.98 -17.82
N GLY A 44 5.73 4.94 -18.09
CA GLY A 44 7.17 5.08 -18.34
C GLY A 44 8.01 5.19 -17.07
N ALA A 45 7.42 4.98 -15.89
CA ALA A 45 8.15 4.86 -14.65
C ALA A 45 9.28 3.82 -14.73
N GLU A 46 10.38 4.15 -14.09
CA GLU A 46 11.52 3.28 -13.90
C GLU A 46 11.71 3.04 -12.40
N PHE A 47 12.16 1.83 -12.05
CA PHE A 47 12.32 1.43 -10.66
C PHE A 47 13.71 0.87 -10.42
N SER A 48 14.12 0.86 -9.15
CA SER A 48 15.34 0.17 -8.73
C SER A 48 15.12 -1.34 -8.66
N CYS A 49 16.11 -2.11 -9.11
CA CYS A 49 16.07 -3.57 -9.05
C CYS A 49 16.01 -4.06 -7.59
N PRO A 50 14.96 -4.78 -7.18
CA PRO A 50 14.83 -5.31 -5.83
C PRO A 50 15.94 -6.29 -5.40
N ASN A 51 16.70 -6.84 -6.34
CA ASN A 51 17.76 -7.82 -6.05
C ASN A 51 19.16 -7.21 -5.92
N CYS A 52 19.50 -6.23 -6.76
CA CYS A 52 20.87 -5.70 -6.84
C CYS A 52 20.96 -4.17 -6.73
N GLY A 53 19.84 -3.47 -6.60
CA GLY A 53 19.80 -2.01 -6.44
C GLY A 53 19.97 -1.20 -7.72
N THR A 54 20.27 -1.83 -8.87
CA THR A 54 20.40 -1.13 -10.16
C THR A 54 19.17 -0.28 -10.47
N SER A 55 19.34 1.03 -10.58
CA SER A 55 18.29 1.99 -10.92
C SER A 55 17.94 1.96 -12.42
N GLY A 56 16.84 2.62 -12.80
CA GLY A 56 16.45 2.77 -14.21
C GLY A 56 15.89 1.50 -14.85
N CYS A 57 15.45 0.51 -14.05
CA CYS A 57 14.85 -0.70 -14.59
C CYS A 57 13.43 -0.42 -15.06
N LYS A 58 13.16 -0.62 -16.35
CA LYS A 58 11.84 -0.46 -16.95
C LYS A 58 10.89 -1.58 -16.52
N VAL A 59 9.60 -1.24 -16.44
CA VAL A 59 8.53 -2.22 -16.21
C VAL A 59 8.54 -3.25 -17.34
N HIS A 60 8.63 -4.52 -16.97
CA HIS A 60 8.59 -5.65 -17.88
C HIS A 60 7.15 -6.11 -18.11
N ASP A 61 6.43 -6.33 -17.01
CA ASP A 61 5.04 -6.73 -16.97
C ASP A 61 4.41 -6.30 -15.62
N ILE A 62 3.12 -6.54 -15.48
CA ILE A 62 2.32 -6.20 -14.30
C ILE A 62 1.70 -7.49 -13.78
N GLN A 63 1.53 -7.63 -12.45
CA GLN A 63 0.77 -8.74 -11.90
C GLN A 63 -0.72 -8.63 -12.29
N ASP A 64 -1.35 -9.76 -12.61
CA ASP A 64 -2.74 -9.80 -13.11
C ASP A 64 -3.77 -9.29 -12.10
N GLN A 65 -3.42 -9.28 -10.81
CA GLN A 65 -4.29 -8.85 -9.72
C GLN A 65 -3.64 -7.72 -8.93
N ASP A 66 -4.46 -6.74 -8.58
CA ASP A 66 -4.07 -5.67 -7.66
C ASP A 66 -3.73 -6.28 -6.30
N ARG A 67 -2.68 -5.76 -5.69
CA ARG A 67 -2.41 -6.05 -4.28
C ARG A 67 -3.21 -5.10 -3.41
N THR A 68 -3.67 -5.65 -2.29
CA THR A 68 -4.48 -4.91 -1.33
C THR A 68 -3.82 -4.91 0.04
N TRP A 69 -3.89 -3.77 0.72
CA TRP A 69 -3.39 -3.61 2.09
C TRP A 69 -4.43 -2.96 2.97
N ARG A 70 -4.62 -3.52 4.16
CA ARG A 70 -5.30 -2.79 5.24
C ARG A 70 -4.39 -1.68 5.75
N HIS A 71 -4.91 -0.45 5.76
CA HIS A 71 -4.25 0.72 6.33
C HIS A 71 -4.93 1.14 7.64
N LEU A 72 -4.47 2.23 8.27
CA LEU A 72 -5.17 2.85 9.42
C LEU A 72 -6.58 3.29 9.03
N ASP A 73 -7.47 3.36 10.02
CA ASP A 73 -8.84 3.85 9.79
C ASP A 73 -8.86 5.32 9.44
N PHE A 74 -9.64 5.66 8.43
CA PHE A 74 -10.03 7.03 8.16
C PHE A 74 -11.35 7.31 8.88
N TRP A 75 -11.25 7.82 10.11
CA TRP A 75 -12.36 7.97 11.05
C TRP A 75 -13.05 6.63 11.37
N GLN A 76 -14.35 6.49 11.11
CA GLN A 76 -15.11 5.25 11.31
C GLN A 76 -14.98 4.25 10.14
N TYR A 77 -14.18 4.56 9.13
CA TYR A 77 -14.07 3.78 7.90
C TYR A 77 -12.75 3.01 7.86
N GLN A 78 -12.83 1.71 7.58
CA GLN A 78 -11.65 0.90 7.33
C GLN A 78 -11.02 1.33 6.00
N THR A 79 -9.71 1.60 5.98
CA THR A 79 -9.04 2.00 4.74
C THR A 79 -8.33 0.82 4.10
N ILE A 80 -8.61 0.59 2.82
CA ILE A 80 -7.96 -0.43 1.99
C ILE A 80 -7.23 0.27 0.84
N LEU A 81 -5.92 0.06 0.78
CA LEU A 81 -5.08 0.51 -0.33
C LEU A 81 -5.06 -0.56 -1.40
N HIS A 82 -5.18 -0.15 -2.66
CA HIS A 82 -5.09 -1.01 -3.83
C HIS A 82 -3.97 -0.51 -4.72
N ALA A 83 -3.09 -1.40 -5.19
CA ALA A 83 -2.10 -1.01 -6.20
C ALA A 83 -1.76 -2.16 -7.14
N ARG A 84 -1.59 -1.81 -8.41
CA ARG A 84 -0.99 -2.69 -9.42
C ARG A 84 0.50 -2.79 -9.19
N MET A 85 1.01 -4.02 -9.11
CA MET A 85 2.42 -4.26 -8.80
C MET A 85 3.21 -4.58 -10.07
N PRO A 86 4.04 -3.64 -10.58
CA PRO A 86 4.89 -3.91 -11.72
C PRO A 86 6.04 -4.85 -11.32
N ARG A 87 6.49 -5.66 -12.28
CA ARG A 87 7.79 -6.35 -12.20
C ARG A 87 8.75 -5.70 -13.17
N VAL A 88 10.00 -5.60 -12.76
CA VAL A 88 11.08 -5.09 -13.59
C VAL A 88 12.03 -6.21 -13.95
N LYS A 89 12.51 -6.22 -15.19
CA LYS A 89 13.61 -7.07 -15.65
C LYS A 89 14.90 -6.27 -15.53
N CYS A 90 15.80 -6.71 -14.68
CA CYS A 90 17.08 -6.03 -14.49
C CYS A 90 18.11 -6.55 -15.50
N GLU A 91 18.63 -5.67 -16.35
CA GLU A 91 19.67 -6.02 -17.32
C GLU A 91 21.03 -6.31 -16.65
N SER A 92 21.29 -5.75 -15.46
CA SER A 92 22.55 -5.98 -14.73
C SER A 92 22.63 -7.38 -14.08
N CYS A 93 21.55 -7.85 -13.45
CA CYS A 93 21.55 -9.15 -12.76
C CYS A 93 20.71 -10.24 -13.44
N GLY A 94 20.02 -9.90 -14.55
CA GLY A 94 19.18 -10.80 -15.33
C GLY A 94 17.88 -11.25 -14.66
N LYS A 95 17.58 -10.80 -13.43
CA LYS A 95 16.41 -11.25 -12.66
C LYS A 95 15.18 -10.39 -12.94
N ILE A 96 14.02 -11.04 -12.95
CA ILE A 96 12.70 -10.39 -12.95
C ILE A 96 12.16 -10.40 -11.52
N ARG A 97 11.83 -9.22 -10.98
CA ARG A 97 11.32 -9.07 -9.61
C ARG A 97 10.22 -8.02 -9.55
N THR A 98 9.23 -8.25 -8.68
CA THR A 98 8.23 -7.24 -8.31
C THR A 98 8.92 -6.10 -7.58
N VAL A 99 8.62 -4.86 -7.95
CA VAL A 99 9.18 -3.67 -7.31
C VAL A 99 8.89 -3.64 -5.81
N ILE A 100 9.80 -3.01 -5.07
CA ILE A 100 9.57 -2.69 -3.66
C ILE A 100 8.82 -1.35 -3.60
N ILE A 101 7.89 -1.25 -2.67
CA ILE A 101 7.09 -0.05 -2.39
C ILE A 101 7.33 0.37 -0.95
N ASP A 102 7.12 1.65 -0.66
CA ASP A 102 7.54 2.23 0.62
C ASP A 102 6.51 2.03 1.73
N TRP A 103 5.23 1.84 1.38
CA TRP A 103 4.14 1.73 2.35
C TRP A 103 3.81 0.29 2.78
N ALA A 104 4.46 -0.76 2.25
CA ALA A 104 4.22 -2.14 2.68
C ALA A 104 5.38 -3.10 2.40
N ARG A 105 5.54 -4.11 3.27
CA ARG A 105 6.53 -5.19 3.06
C ARG A 105 6.11 -6.10 1.90
N PRO A 106 7.08 -6.74 1.20
CA PRO A 106 6.77 -7.73 0.18
C PRO A 106 5.88 -8.86 0.72
N GLY A 107 4.68 -9.01 0.15
CA GLY A 107 3.73 -10.07 0.54
C GLY A 107 2.91 -9.78 1.80
N ALA A 108 3.12 -8.63 2.45
CA ALA A 108 2.26 -8.20 3.55
C ALA A 108 0.87 -7.83 3.02
N GLY A 109 -0.16 -8.14 3.82
CA GLY A 109 -1.53 -7.69 3.59
C GLY A 109 -1.90 -6.43 4.37
N PHE A 110 -0.93 -5.86 5.09
CA PHE A 110 -1.04 -4.66 5.90
C PHE A 110 0.00 -3.64 5.44
N SER A 111 -0.35 -2.36 5.52
CA SER A 111 0.63 -1.29 5.32
C SER A 111 1.60 -1.21 6.50
N MET A 112 2.80 -0.67 6.28
CA MET A 112 3.82 -0.46 7.31
C MET A 112 3.30 0.32 8.51
N LEU A 113 2.59 1.42 8.26
CA LEU A 113 2.01 2.25 9.32
C LEU A 113 0.96 1.49 10.14
N PHE A 114 0.15 0.64 9.48
CA PHE A 114 -0.81 -0.20 10.18
C PHE A 114 -0.12 -1.29 11.01
N GLU A 115 0.89 -1.96 10.47
CA GLU A 115 1.70 -2.94 11.22
C GLU A 115 2.33 -2.30 12.46
N HIS A 116 2.88 -1.09 12.34
CA HIS A 116 3.43 -0.36 13.48
C HIS A 116 2.38 -0.07 14.56
N HIS A 117 1.19 0.40 14.15
CA HIS A 117 0.08 0.63 15.08
C HIS A 117 -0.37 -0.65 15.78
N LEU A 118 -0.46 -1.76 15.05
CA LEU A 118 -0.78 -3.06 15.62
C LEU A 118 0.26 -3.51 16.65
N LEU A 119 1.55 -3.39 16.34
CA LEU A 119 2.63 -3.74 17.25
C LEU A 119 2.56 -2.91 18.54
N SER A 120 2.29 -1.61 18.44
CA SER A 120 2.10 -0.74 19.59
C SER A 120 0.95 -1.23 20.48
N LEU A 121 -0.20 -1.59 19.90
CA LEU A 121 -1.34 -2.11 20.66
C LEU A 121 -1.05 -3.48 21.28
N MET A 122 -0.40 -4.38 20.54
CA MET A 122 -0.09 -5.74 21.01
C MET A 122 0.94 -5.76 22.15
N GLY A 123 1.73 -4.69 22.31
CA GLY A 123 2.58 -4.51 23.49
C GLY A 123 1.80 -4.23 24.78
N GLU A 124 0.61 -3.63 24.66
CA GLU A 124 -0.18 -3.13 25.80
C GLU A 124 -1.40 -3.99 26.13
N MET A 125 -1.85 -4.85 25.20
CA MET A 125 -3.03 -5.70 25.41
C MET A 125 -2.96 -7.03 24.65
N PRO A 126 -3.72 -8.07 25.08
CA PRO A 126 -3.73 -9.36 24.40
C PRO A 126 -4.14 -9.23 22.92
N VAL A 127 -3.49 -10.02 22.05
CA VAL A 127 -3.73 -10.01 20.58
C VAL A 127 -5.21 -10.17 20.23
N ALA A 128 -5.94 -11.02 20.97
CA ALA A 128 -7.38 -11.20 20.76
C ALA A 128 -8.21 -9.94 21.05
N ALA A 129 -7.77 -9.09 21.99
CA ALA A 129 -8.41 -7.80 22.26
C ALA A 129 -8.11 -6.79 21.14
N VAL A 130 -6.87 -6.75 20.65
CA VAL A 130 -6.48 -5.93 19.48
C VAL A 130 -7.31 -6.30 18.25
N ALA A 131 -7.41 -7.60 17.95
CA ALA A 131 -8.20 -8.14 16.85
C ALA A 131 -9.65 -7.62 16.88
N ARG A 132 -10.32 -7.74 18.03
CA ARG A 132 -11.69 -7.23 18.22
C ARG A 132 -11.78 -5.70 18.06
N LYS A 133 -10.80 -4.95 18.58
CA LYS A 133 -10.78 -3.49 18.52
C LYS A 133 -10.65 -2.97 17.09
N ILE A 134 -9.83 -3.62 16.29
CA ILE A 134 -9.48 -3.19 14.92
C ILE A 134 -10.40 -3.82 13.86
N GLY A 135 -11.23 -4.78 14.25
CA GLY A 135 -12.14 -5.49 13.34
C GLY A 135 -11.40 -6.44 12.40
N GLU A 136 -10.33 -7.08 12.90
CA GLU A 136 -9.49 -8.02 12.15
C GLU A 136 -9.44 -9.38 12.83
N HIS A 137 -9.08 -10.42 12.08
CA HIS A 137 -8.84 -11.75 12.65
C HIS A 137 -7.46 -11.81 13.33
N ASP A 138 -7.40 -12.40 14.53
CA ASP A 138 -6.16 -12.59 15.29
C ASP A 138 -5.07 -13.34 14.49
N THR A 139 -5.45 -14.36 13.72
CA THR A 139 -4.55 -15.10 12.83
C THR A 139 -3.87 -14.22 11.76
N ARG A 140 -4.48 -13.10 11.35
CA ARG A 140 -3.85 -12.11 10.47
C ARG A 140 -2.84 -11.26 11.23
N LEU A 141 -3.14 -10.86 12.47
CA LEU A 141 -2.23 -10.08 13.32
C LEU A 141 -0.90 -10.79 13.58
N TRP A 142 -0.94 -12.11 13.81
CA TRP A 142 0.29 -12.90 13.99
C TRP A 142 1.24 -12.91 12.79
N ARG A 143 0.75 -12.56 11.58
CA ARG A 143 1.59 -12.47 10.38
C ARG A 143 2.49 -11.22 10.39
N VAL A 144 2.23 -10.25 11.27
CA VAL A 144 3.10 -9.08 11.45
C VAL A 144 4.48 -9.51 11.96
N PHE A 145 4.56 -10.55 12.79
CA PHE A 145 5.82 -11.09 13.31
C PHE A 145 6.56 -12.03 12.36
N LYS A 146 6.01 -12.32 11.18
CA LYS A 146 6.66 -13.17 10.17
C LYS A 146 7.56 -12.37 9.23
#